data_AF-A0A345RNS9-F1
#
_entry.id   AF-A0A345RNS9-F1
#
_cell.length_a   1.000
_cell.length_b   1.000
_cell.length_c   1.000
_cell.angle_alpha   90.00
_cell.angle_beta   90.00
_cell.angle_gamma   90.00
#
_symmetry.space_group_name_H-M   'P 1'
#
loop_
_entity.id
_entity.type
_entity.pdbx_description
1 polymer ?
#
loop_
_entity_poly.entity_id
_entity_poly.type
_entity_poly.pdbx_seq_one_letter_code
_entity_poly.pdbx_strand_id
1 'polypeptide(L)'
;MTMNTLTTGQKSIIHNCLLDLLNSSSLNNSSFLPKALESLLQSQGFGIEMSGIYISSDDDLDNTPEYLEDGIAFEFMESHVSLPFHEAVECIIEWCQTQKLTENMHIGATLKALQDKYK
;
A
#
# COMPACT_ATOMS: atom_id res chain seq x y z
N MET A 1 2.46 4.83 -18.07
CA MET A 1 1.50 4.10 -18.93
C MET A 1 0.19 4.07 -18.18
N THR A 2 -0.93 4.33 -18.84
CA THR A 2 -2.26 4.55 -18.21
C THR A 2 -2.83 3.28 -17.59
N MET A 3 -3.49 3.40 -16.42
CA MET A 3 -4.13 2.37 -15.57
C MET A 3 -5.21 1.49 -16.22
N ASN A 4 -4.91 0.82 -17.32
CA ASN A 4 -5.79 -0.15 -17.98
C ASN A 4 -5.21 -1.58 -18.01
N THR A 5 -4.13 -1.85 -17.29
CA THR A 5 -3.41 -3.14 -17.33
C THR A 5 -3.73 -4.07 -16.16
N LEU A 6 -4.23 -3.56 -15.03
CA LEU A 6 -4.58 -4.42 -13.89
C LEU A 6 -5.84 -5.24 -14.18
N THR A 7 -5.72 -6.55 -13.96
CA THR A 7 -6.86 -7.47 -13.99
C THR A 7 -7.83 -7.18 -12.84
N THR A 8 -9.08 -7.63 -12.98
CA THR A 8 -10.09 -7.51 -11.92
C THR A 8 -9.62 -8.17 -10.60
N GLY A 9 -8.89 -9.28 -10.69
CA GLY A 9 -8.32 -9.96 -9.52
C GLY A 9 -7.30 -9.08 -8.78
N GLN A 10 -6.35 -8.49 -9.50
CA GLN A 10 -5.35 -7.59 -8.91
C GLN A 10 -6.01 -6.37 -8.26
N LYS A 11 -6.98 -5.75 -8.94
CA LYS A 11 -7.73 -4.62 -8.36
C LYS A 11 -8.46 -5.00 -7.08
N SER A 12 -9.02 -6.21 -7.01
CA SER A 12 -9.67 -6.73 -5.81
C SER A 12 -8.69 -6.94 -4.66
N ILE A 13 -7.49 -7.47 -4.93
CA ILE A 13 -6.46 -7.68 -3.89
C ILE A 13 -6.02 -6.33 -3.30
N ILE A 14 -5.67 -5.36 -4.17
CA ILE A 14 -5.27 -4.01 -3.74
C ILE A 14 -6.38 -3.36 -2.93
N HIS A 15 -7.62 -3.43 -3.43
CA HIS A 15 -8.77 -2.84 -2.74
C HIS A 15 -8.98 -3.45 -1.35
N ASN A 16 -8.99 -4.78 -1.24
CA ASN A 16 -9.22 -5.48 0.02
C ASN A 16 -8.07 -5.25 1.01
N CYS A 17 -6.83 -5.25 0.54
CA CYS A 17 -5.64 -4.92 1.34
C CYS A 17 -5.77 -3.52 1.96
N LEU A 18 -6.01 -2.50 1.13
CA LEU A 18 -6.11 -1.11 1.61
C LEU A 18 -7.35 -0.88 2.48
N LEU A 19 -8.46 -1.55 2.17
CA LEU A 19 -9.69 -1.48 2.97
C LEU A 19 -9.50 -2.13 4.35
N ASP A 20 -8.80 -3.25 4.43
CA ASP A 20 -8.51 -3.93 5.68
C ASP A 20 -7.57 -3.10 6.56
N LEU A 21 -6.51 -2.52 5.99
CA LEU A 21 -5.65 -1.56 6.70
C LEU A 21 -6.40 -0.30 7.15
N LEU A 22 -7.38 0.15 6.36
CA LEU A 22 -8.21 1.29 6.72
C LEU A 22 -9.09 0.98 7.95
N ASN A 23 -9.79 -0.15 7.92
CA ASN A 23 -10.77 -0.54 8.94
C ASN A 23 -10.13 -1.17 10.19
N SER A 24 -8.95 -1.76 10.06
CA SER A 24 -8.23 -2.36 11.15
C SER A 24 -7.61 -1.28 12.03
N SER A 25 -7.74 -1.48 13.34
CA SER A 25 -7.33 -0.52 14.36
C SER A 25 -6.68 -1.23 15.54
N SER A 26 -5.94 -0.47 16.34
CA SER A 26 -5.42 -0.92 17.65
C SER A 26 -5.84 0.07 18.72
N LEU A 27 -5.59 -0.25 19.99
CA LEU A 27 -5.93 0.61 21.13
C LEU A 27 -5.55 2.09 20.96
N ASN A 28 -4.47 2.39 20.22
CA ASN A 28 -3.97 3.75 20.01
C ASN A 28 -4.05 4.24 18.55
N ASN A 29 -4.57 3.45 17.61
CA ASN A 29 -4.62 3.82 16.19
C ASN A 29 -5.99 3.49 15.63
N SER A 30 -6.73 4.52 15.21
CA SER A 30 -8.06 4.37 14.59
C SER A 30 -8.02 3.70 13.21
N SER A 31 -6.84 3.65 12.58
CA SER A 31 -6.60 3.00 11.31
C SER A 31 -5.11 2.67 11.18
N PHE A 32 -4.76 1.56 10.53
CA PHE A 32 -3.37 1.24 10.20
C PHE A 32 -2.93 1.80 8.85
N LEU A 33 -3.85 2.20 7.98
CA LEU A 33 -3.51 2.74 6.66
C LEU A 33 -2.53 3.92 6.72
N PRO A 34 -2.72 4.97 7.56
CA PRO A 34 -1.75 6.07 7.64
C PRO A 34 -0.34 5.59 8.01
N LYS A 35 -0.24 4.61 8.92
CA LYS A 35 1.04 4.04 9.34
C LYS A 35 1.70 3.25 8.22
N ALA A 36 0.93 2.46 7.48
CA ALA A 36 1.46 1.75 6.32
C ALA A 36 2.04 2.71 5.28
N LEU A 37 1.37 3.84 5.03
CA LEU A 37 1.88 4.89 4.13
C LEU A 37 3.15 5.57 4.65
N GLU A 38 3.24 5.80 5.96
CA GLU A 38 4.44 6.34 6.61
C GLU A 38 5.62 5.35 6.55
N SER A 39 5.38 4.06 6.77
CA SER A 39 6.38 2.99 6.61
C SER A 39 6.90 2.95 5.16
N LEU A 40 6.01 3.04 4.16
CA LEU A 40 6.42 3.10 2.75
C LEU A 40 7.29 4.32 2.43
N LEU A 41 7.05 5.48 3.07
CA LEU A 41 7.94 6.64 2.94
C LEU A 41 9.33 6.38 3.50
N GLN A 42 9.44 5.50 4.50
CA GLN A 42 10.69 5.05 5.08
C GLN A 42 11.32 3.87 4.33
N SER A 43 10.76 3.49 3.17
CA SER A 43 11.15 2.28 2.43
C SER A 43 10.95 0.99 3.23
N GLN A 44 9.95 0.95 4.11
CA GLN A 44 9.65 -0.21 4.93
C GLN A 44 8.30 -0.81 4.58
N GLY A 45 8.23 -2.14 4.64
CA GLY A 45 6.98 -2.89 4.60
C GLY A 45 6.14 -2.67 5.86
N PHE A 46 4.84 -2.94 5.74
CA PHE A 46 3.91 -2.91 6.84
C PHE A 46 2.85 -4.00 6.67
N GLY A 47 2.78 -4.93 7.63
CA GLY A 47 1.83 -6.03 7.64
C GLY A 47 1.02 -6.10 8.94
N ILE A 48 -0.21 -6.54 8.81
CA ILE A 48 -1.08 -7.02 9.89
C ILE A 48 -1.54 -8.44 9.55
N GLU A 49 -2.30 -9.08 10.43
CA GLU A 49 -2.67 -10.50 10.31
C GLU A 49 -3.18 -10.92 8.92
N MET A 50 -4.03 -10.10 8.28
CA MET A 50 -4.69 -10.46 7.01
C MET A 50 -4.27 -9.60 5.82
N SER A 51 -3.47 -8.54 6.02
CA SER A 51 -3.12 -7.62 4.94
C SER A 51 -1.75 -6.99 5.16
N GLY A 52 -1.06 -6.70 4.07
CA GLY A 52 0.24 -6.04 4.13
C GLY A 52 0.60 -5.33 2.85
N ILE A 53 1.44 -4.30 2.98
CA ILE A 53 2.11 -3.65 1.87
C ILE A 53 3.62 -3.81 2.09
N TYR A 54 4.30 -4.49 1.18
CA TYR A 54 5.72 -4.75 1.28
C TYR A 54 6.47 -4.08 0.14
N ILE A 55 7.75 -3.79 0.36
CA ILE A 55 8.57 -3.06 -0.59
C ILE A 55 9.91 -3.78 -0.75
N SER A 56 10.31 -4.01 -1.99
CA SER A 56 11.57 -4.71 -2.32
C SER A 56 12.82 -3.96 -1.86
N SER A 57 12.71 -2.68 -1.53
CA SER A 57 13.79 -1.85 -1.00
C SER A 57 13.83 -1.79 0.52
N ASP A 58 13.16 -2.71 1.23
CA ASP A 58 13.26 -2.79 2.68
C ASP A 58 14.68 -3.23 3.08
N ASP A 59 15.28 -2.50 4.02
CA ASP A 59 16.62 -2.80 4.52
C ASP A 59 16.65 -4.10 5.33
N ASP A 60 15.50 -4.51 5.89
CA ASP A 60 15.32 -5.79 6.57
C ASP A 60 14.72 -6.82 5.61
N LEU A 61 15.58 -7.65 5.05
CA LEU A 61 15.20 -8.69 4.09
C LEU A 61 14.24 -9.71 4.69
N ASP A 62 14.23 -9.91 6.01
CA ASP A 62 13.30 -10.83 6.67
C ASP A 62 11.84 -10.31 6.61
N ASN A 63 11.65 -9.00 6.37
CA ASN A 63 10.34 -8.37 6.17
C ASN A 63 9.90 -8.32 4.70
N THR A 64 10.77 -8.75 3.76
CA THR A 64 10.45 -8.77 2.33
C THR A 64 10.00 -10.16 1.91
N PRO A 65 8.77 -10.32 1.37
CA PRO A 65 8.32 -11.63 0.90
C PRO A 65 9.23 -12.19 -0.20
N GLU A 66 9.53 -13.49 -0.15
CA GLU A 66 10.46 -14.15 -1.10
C GLU A 66 10.05 -13.99 -2.58
N TYR A 67 8.76 -13.81 -2.85
CA TYR A 67 8.23 -13.62 -4.20
C TYR A 67 8.40 -12.19 -4.73
N LEU A 68 8.72 -11.22 -3.88
CA LEU A 68 8.82 -9.81 -4.26
C LEU A 68 10.22 -9.50 -4.80
N GLU A 69 10.37 -9.60 -6.13
CA GLU A 69 11.63 -9.34 -6.81
C GLU A 69 11.96 -7.83 -6.91
N ASP A 70 10.99 -7.01 -7.31
CA ASP A 70 11.14 -5.56 -7.49
C ASP A 70 9.80 -4.84 -7.34
N GLY A 71 9.82 -3.61 -6.82
CA GLY A 71 8.63 -2.78 -6.59
C GLY A 71 7.97 -2.98 -5.22
N ILE A 72 6.64 -2.88 -5.21
CA ILE A 72 5.77 -2.93 -4.03
C ILE A 72 4.75 -4.06 -4.20
N ALA A 73 4.58 -4.88 -3.17
CA ALA A 73 3.54 -5.90 -3.09
C ALA A 73 2.38 -5.48 -2.19
N PHE A 74 1.16 -5.83 -2.60
CA PHE A 74 -0.03 -5.80 -1.77
C PHE A 74 -0.45 -7.23 -1.47
N GLU A 75 -0.62 -7.55 -0.19
CA GLU A 75 -1.14 -8.84 0.29
C GLU A 75 -2.50 -8.67 0.93
N PHE A 76 -3.40 -9.61 0.64
CA PHE A 76 -4.64 -9.79 1.35
C PHE A 76 -4.95 -11.29 1.45
N MET A 77 -5.03 -11.80 2.68
CA MET A 77 -5.09 -13.24 2.98
C MET A 77 -3.93 -13.98 2.28
N GLU A 78 -4.21 -15.06 1.53
CA GLU A 78 -3.20 -15.85 0.82
C GLU A 78 -2.90 -15.31 -0.60
N SER A 79 -3.46 -14.17 -0.97
CA SER A 79 -3.33 -13.59 -2.31
C SER A 79 -2.46 -12.34 -2.29
N HIS A 80 -1.63 -12.18 -3.33
CA HIS A 80 -0.77 -11.02 -3.47
C HIS A 80 -0.76 -10.48 -4.90
N VAL A 81 -0.34 -9.22 -5.03
CA VAL A 81 0.02 -8.60 -6.31
C VAL A 81 1.23 -7.70 -6.11
N SER A 82 2.25 -7.90 -6.94
CA SER A 82 3.43 -7.03 -7.00
C SER A 82 3.34 -6.10 -8.20
N LEU A 83 3.68 -4.84 -7.99
CA LEU A 83 3.70 -3.80 -9.02
C LEU A 83 4.99 -3.00 -8.94
N PRO A 84 5.47 -2.43 -10.07
CA PRO A 84 6.54 -1.44 -10.04
C PRO A 84 6.21 -0.29 -9.07
N PHE A 85 7.23 0.29 -8.42
CA PHE A 85 7.06 1.33 -7.38
C PHE A 85 6.08 2.44 -7.79
N HIS A 86 6.29 3.01 -8.98
CA HIS A 86 5.46 4.08 -9.51
C HIS A 86 4.00 3.66 -9.65
N GLU A 87 3.74 2.51 -10.27
CA GLU A 87 2.37 2.01 -10.49
C GLU A 87 1.66 1.68 -9.17
N ALA A 88 2.38 1.10 -8.21
CA ALA A 88 1.84 0.81 -6.89
C ALA A 88 1.43 2.09 -6.14
N VAL A 89 2.27 3.12 -6.17
CA VAL A 89 1.98 4.41 -5.52
C VAL A 89 0.82 5.12 -6.22
N GLU A 90 0.75 5.11 -7.55
CA GLU A 90 -0.42 5.64 -8.25
C GLU A 90 -1.71 4.91 -7.86
N CYS A 91 -1.67 3.57 -7.73
CA CYS A 91 -2.83 2.79 -7.28
C CYS A 91 -3.30 3.19 -5.87
N ILE A 92 -2.36 3.39 -4.93
CA ILE A 92 -2.68 3.85 -3.57
C ILE A 92 -3.33 5.23 -3.62
N ILE A 93 -2.75 6.17 -4.37
CA ILE A 93 -3.26 7.54 -4.47
C ILE A 93 -4.67 7.56 -5.05
N GLU A 94 -4.91 6.86 -6.15
CA GLU A 94 -6.23 6.80 -6.77
C GLU A 94 -7.27 6.13 -5.85
N TRP A 95 -6.89 5.05 -5.16
CA TRP A 95 -7.77 4.40 -4.21
C TRP A 95 -8.15 5.34 -3.07
N CYS A 96 -7.17 6.03 -2.47
CA CYS A 96 -7.41 7.01 -1.40
C CYS A 96 -8.30 8.17 -1.85
N GLN A 97 -8.13 8.65 -3.08
CA GLN A 97 -8.99 9.69 -3.67
C GLN A 97 -10.42 9.19 -3.87
N THR A 98 -10.58 7.97 -4.41
CA THR A 98 -11.89 7.33 -4.62
C THR A 98 -12.65 7.15 -3.31
N GLN A 99 -11.93 6.80 -2.23
CA GLN A 99 -12.50 6.67 -0.88
C GLN A 99 -12.60 8.02 -0.13
N LYS A 100 -12.25 9.16 -0.75
CA LYS A 100 -12.26 10.51 -0.17
C LYS A 100 -11.46 10.64 1.14
N LEU A 101 -10.37 9.87 1.28
CA LEU A 101 -9.58 9.85 2.52
C LEU A 101 -8.69 11.07 2.69
N THR A 102 -8.34 11.76 1.61
CA THR A 102 -7.57 13.00 1.63
C THR A 102 -8.26 14.12 2.40
N GLU A 103 -9.60 14.11 2.43
CA GLU A 103 -10.42 15.08 3.16
C GLU A 103 -10.63 14.67 4.62
N ASN A 104 -10.72 13.36 4.89
CA ASN A 104 -11.17 12.83 6.18
C ASN A 104 -10.04 12.40 7.13
N MET A 105 -8.85 12.06 6.61
CA MET A 105 -7.76 11.48 7.40
C MET A 105 -6.44 12.27 7.31
N HIS A 106 -6.45 13.43 6.65
CA HIS A 106 -5.27 14.30 6.48
C HIS A 106 -4.02 13.61 5.86
N ILE A 107 -4.20 12.50 5.12
CA ILE A 107 -3.10 11.75 4.49
C ILE A 107 -2.54 12.39 3.20
N GLY A 108 -3.09 13.55 2.78
CA GLY A 108 -2.73 14.17 1.50
C GLY A 108 -1.25 14.55 1.38
N ALA A 109 -0.62 15.00 2.47
CA ALA A 109 0.81 15.30 2.48
C ALA A 109 1.66 14.03 2.30
N THR A 110 1.30 12.95 2.98
CA THR A 110 1.95 11.64 2.88
C THR A 110 1.84 11.06 1.47
N LEU A 111 0.66 11.12 0.86
CA LEU A 111 0.43 10.66 -0.51
C LEU A 111 1.26 11.45 -1.53
N LYS A 112 1.37 12.77 -1.36
CA LYS A 112 2.22 13.59 -2.22
C LYS A 112 3.70 13.25 -2.07
N ALA A 113 4.17 13.05 -0.83
CA ALA A 113 5.55 12.66 -0.57
C ALA A 113 5.88 11.28 -1.17
N LEU A 114 4.93 10.32 -1.11
CA LEU A 114 5.07 9.01 -1.75
C LEU A 114 5.18 9.17 -3.26
N GLN A 115 4.31 9.98 -3.85
CA GLN A 115 4.33 10.27 -5.28
C GLN A 115 5.68 10.85 -5.71
N ASP A 116 6.22 11.82 -4.97
CA ASP A 116 7.49 12.46 -5.30
C ASP A 116 8.69 11.51 -5.12
N LYS A 117 8.63 10.59 -4.14
CA LYS A 117 9.70 9.62 -3.86
C LYS A 117 9.80 8.52 -4.93
N TYR A 118 8.67 8.04 -5.44
CA TYR A 118 8.59 6.87 -6.32
C TYR A 118 8.12 7.24 -7.75
N LYS A 119 8.37 8.49 -8.17
CA LYS A 119 8.01 9.02 -9.50
C LYS A 119 8.91 8.51 -10.62
#